data_AF-A0A5C1HT46-F1
#
_entry.id   AF-A0A5C1HT46-F1
#
_cell.length_a   1.000
_cell.length_b   1.000
_cell.length_c   1.000
_cell.angle_alpha   90.00
_cell.angle_beta   90.00
_cell.angle_gamma   90.00
#
_symmetry.space_group_name_H-M   'P 1'
#
loop_
_entity.id
_entity.type
_entity.pdbx_description
1 polymer ?
#
loop_
_entity_poly.entity_id
_entity_poly.type
_entity_poly.pdbx_seq_one_letter_code
_entity_poly.pdbx_strand_id
1 'polypeptide(L)'
;MRNTIKITWYFYRSILLWCMTINMVCIYFLLRGEVNVVGSYVLKIMSYGLIIGFQYYNYNANKTFFYFRNAGYNIDRLYLYALTCDALAYGILLSLLKLVKYWVSIF
;
A
#
# COMPACT_ATOMS: atom_id res chain seq x y z
N MET A 1 22.28 -14.74 -5.40
CA MET A 1 21.03 -13.93 -5.37
C MET A 1 21.03 -13.10 -4.09
N ARG A 2 21.33 -11.80 -4.19
CA ARG A 2 21.30 -10.85 -3.07
C ARG A 2 19.86 -10.74 -2.57
N ASN A 3 19.64 -10.74 -1.25
CA ASN A 3 18.33 -10.86 -0.58
C ASN A 3 17.28 -9.82 -1.08
N THR A 4 16.58 -10.10 -2.17
CA THR A 4 15.57 -9.22 -2.78
C THR A 4 14.46 -8.87 -1.79
N ILE A 5 14.06 -9.83 -0.95
CA ILE A 5 13.03 -9.66 0.09
C ILE A 5 13.42 -8.55 1.08
N LYS A 6 14.67 -8.57 1.59
CA LYS A 6 15.14 -7.55 2.53
C LYS A 6 15.12 -6.17 1.91
N ILE A 7 15.44 -6.08 0.62
CA ILE A 7 15.56 -4.82 -0.12
C ILE A 7 14.17 -4.25 -0.40
N THR A 8 13.25 -5.08 -0.88
CA THR A 8 11.83 -4.72 -1.01
C THR A 8 11.26 -4.30 0.35
N TRP A 9 11.65 -4.96 1.45
CA TRP A 9 11.22 -4.56 2.79
C TRP A 9 11.73 -3.18 3.22
N TYR A 10 13.02 -2.88 3.03
CA TYR A 10 13.57 -1.56 3.35
C TYR A 10 12.94 -0.46 2.50
N PHE A 11 12.70 -0.75 1.23
CA PHE A 11 11.98 0.16 0.34
C PHE A 11 10.54 0.36 0.79
N TYR A 12 9.81 -0.74 1.06
CA TYR A 12 8.44 -0.72 1.54
C TYR A 12 8.29 0.05 2.85
N ARG A 13 9.24 -0.08 3.78
CA ARG A 13 9.25 0.65 5.05
C ARG A 13 9.11 2.17 4.87
N SER A 14 9.68 2.72 3.80
CA SER A 14 9.60 4.16 3.51
C SER A 14 8.22 4.61 3.00
N ILE A 15 7.43 3.70 2.42
CA ILE A 15 6.07 3.94 1.91
C ILE A 15 4.97 3.33 2.79
N LEU A 16 5.35 2.54 3.80
CA LEU A 16 4.45 1.81 4.69
C LEU A 16 3.44 2.73 5.35
N LEU A 17 3.89 3.86 5.89
CA LEU A 17 3.01 4.81 6.58
C LEU A 17 1.93 5.34 5.65
N TRP A 18 2.29 5.71 4.42
CA TRP A 18 1.34 6.16 3.41
C TRP A 18 0.34 5.06 3.05
N CYS A 19 0.81 3.82 2.86
CA CYS A 19 -0.05 2.68 2.58
C CYS A 19 -1.03 2.40 3.74
N MET A 20 -0.56 2.47 4.99
CA MET A 20 -1.40 2.32 6.19
C MET A 20 -2.47 3.41 6.28
N THR A 21 -2.10 4.68 6.04
CA THR A 21 -3.06 5.79 6.05
C THR A 21 -4.15 5.59 4.99
N ILE A 22 -3.77 5.21 3.78
CA ILE A 22 -4.72 4.92 2.70
C ILE A 22 -5.63 3.74 3.07
N ASN A 23 -5.08 2.69 3.69
CA ASN A 23 -5.86 1.55 4.16
C ASN A 23 -6.95 1.98 5.15
N MET A 24 -6.61 2.84 6.11
CA MET A 24 -7.57 3.38 7.08
C MET A 24 -8.65 4.23 6.38
N VAL A 25 -8.26 5.10 5.45
CA VAL A 25 -9.20 5.94 4.69
C VAL A 25 -10.17 5.10 3.86
N CYS A 26 -9.65 4.12 3.12
CA CYS A 26 -10.46 3.19 2.32
C CYS A 26 -11.43 2.37 3.20
N ILE A 27 -10.99 1.90 4.37
CA ILE A 27 -11.85 1.20 5.35
C ILE A 27 -12.92 2.13 5.91
N TYR A 28 -12.56 3.37 6.25
CA TYR A 28 -13.49 4.36 6.79
C TYR A 28 -14.65 4.62 5.83
N PHE A 29 -14.35 4.90 4.56
CA PHE A 29 -15.37 5.12 3.53
C PHE A 29 -16.21 3.86 3.26
N LEU A 30 -15.58 2.68 3.28
CA LEU A 30 -16.27 1.40 3.12
C LEU A 30 -17.24 1.12 4.28
N LEU A 31 -16.84 1.39 5.53
CA LEU A 31 -17.67 1.17 6.71
C LEU A 31 -18.85 2.13 6.80
N ARG A 32 -18.68 3.38 6.32
CA ARG A 32 -19.79 4.34 6.17
C ARG A 32 -20.78 3.99 5.07
N GLY A 33 -20.44 3.04 4.20
CA GLY A 33 -21.27 2.64 3.06
C GLY A 33 -21.21 3.60 1.87
N GLU A 34 -20.29 4.57 1.89
CA GLU A 34 -20.13 5.55 0.78
C GLU A 34 -19.47 4.91 -0.45
N VAL A 35 -18.66 3.87 -0.23
CA VAL A 35 -18.07 3.07 -1.30
C VAL A 35 -18.32 1.60 -1.06
N ASN A 36 -18.48 0.84 -2.13
CA ASN A 36 -18.49 -0.62 -2.08
C ASN A 36 -17.05 -1.17 -2.13
N VAL A 37 -16.90 -2.50 -2.04
CA VAL A 37 -15.57 -3.14 -2.06
C VAL A 37 -14.77 -2.78 -3.30
N VAL A 38 -15.42 -2.78 -4.47
CA VAL A 38 -14.78 -2.44 -5.75
C VAL A 38 -14.32 -0.98 -5.75
N GLY A 39 -15.18 -0.05 -5.33
CA GLY A 39 -14.89 1.38 -5.21
C GLY A 39 -13.76 1.65 -4.23
N SER A 40 -13.68 0.89 -3.13
CA SER A 40 -12.55 0.96 -2.20
C SER A 40 -11.22 0.57 -2.87
N TYR A 41 -11.21 -0.48 -3.70
CA TYR A 41 -10.02 -0.85 -4.48
C TYR A 41 -9.66 0.20 -5.54
N VAL A 42 -10.66 0.83 -6.18
CA VAL A 42 -10.42 1.93 -7.14
C VAL A 42 -9.75 3.11 -6.44
N LEU A 43 -10.28 3.54 -5.28
CA LEU A 43 -9.68 4.59 -4.45
C LEU A 43 -8.23 4.25 -4.07
N LYS A 44 -7.99 2.98 -3.73
CA LYS A 44 -6.67 2.50 -3.36
C LYS A 44 -5.68 2.55 -4.52
N ILE A 45 -6.08 2.13 -5.73
CA ILE A 45 -5.25 2.23 -6.95
C ILE A 45 -4.94 3.70 -7.26
N MET A 46 -5.93 4.60 -7.17
CA MET A 46 -5.71 6.04 -7.36
C MET A 46 -4.71 6.58 -6.33
N SER A 47 -4.83 6.14 -5.08
CA SER A 47 -3.94 6.55 -4.00
C SER A 47 -2.51 6.05 -4.18
N TYR A 48 -2.30 4.89 -4.81
CA TYR A 48 -0.95 4.44 -5.19
C TYR A 48 -0.30 5.38 -6.20
N GLY A 49 -1.06 5.88 -7.18
CA GLY A 49 -0.61 6.93 -8.09
C GLY A 49 -0.18 8.20 -7.33
N LEU A 50 -0.95 8.59 -6.31
CA LEU A 50 -0.60 9.72 -5.44
C LEU A 50 0.64 9.45 -4.59
N ILE A 51 0.82 8.24 -4.04
CA ILE A 51 2.03 7.89 -3.28
C ILE A 51 3.26 7.99 -4.19
N ILE A 52 3.19 7.40 -5.38
CA ILE A 52 4.30 7.43 -6.34
C ILE A 52 4.57 8.87 -6.76
N GLY A 53 3.53 9.65 -7.08
CA GLY A 53 3.66 11.05 -7.47
C GLY A 53 4.19 11.94 -6.35
N PHE A 54 3.73 11.76 -5.12
CA PHE A 54 4.20 12.49 -3.94
C PHE A 54 5.66 12.15 -3.63
N GLN A 55 6.01 10.86 -3.71
CA GLN A 55 7.40 10.43 -3.65
C GLN A 55 8.19 11.07 -4.79
N TYR A 56 7.66 11.09 -6.03
CA TYR A 56 8.26 11.74 -7.19
C TYR A 56 8.58 13.22 -7.00
N TYR A 57 7.63 13.96 -6.47
CA TYR A 57 7.75 15.40 -6.29
C TYR A 57 8.64 15.76 -5.09
N ASN A 58 8.53 15.03 -3.99
CA ASN A 58 9.37 15.23 -2.80
C ASN A 58 10.73 14.50 -2.91
N TYR A 59 11.02 13.79 -4.02
CA TYR A 59 12.21 12.95 -4.20
C TYR A 59 13.54 13.71 -4.21
N ASN A 60 13.56 14.99 -4.54
CA ASN A 60 14.83 15.74 -4.53
C ASN A 60 15.50 15.78 -3.14
N ALA A 61 14.82 15.34 -2.08
CA ALA A 61 15.36 15.26 -0.72
C ALA A 61 15.65 13.83 -0.21
N ASN A 62 15.14 12.75 -0.83
CA ASN A 62 15.07 11.44 -0.17
C ASN A 62 16.19 10.47 -0.61
N LYS A 63 17.19 10.29 0.27
CA LYS A 63 18.40 9.47 0.06
C LYS A 63 18.12 8.01 -0.33
N THR A 64 16.95 7.49 0.03
CA THR A 64 16.57 6.07 -0.14
C THR A 64 16.34 5.69 -1.60
N PHE A 65 15.74 6.57 -2.41
CA PHE A 65 15.53 6.32 -3.85
C PHE A 65 16.86 6.28 -4.61
N PHE A 66 17.71 7.29 -4.39
CA PHE A 66 19.05 7.33 -4.96
C PHE A 66 19.91 6.16 -4.50
N TYR A 67 19.78 5.73 -3.24
CA TYR A 67 20.48 4.55 -2.74
C TYR A 67 20.13 3.28 -3.54
N PHE A 68 18.84 2.98 -3.74
CA PHE A 68 18.45 1.78 -4.48
C PHE A 68 18.73 1.89 -5.98
N ARG A 69 18.56 3.08 -6.58
CA ARG A 69 18.86 3.33 -7.99
C ARG A 69 20.37 3.22 -8.27
N ASN A 70 21.20 3.87 -7.45
CA ASN A 70 22.66 3.80 -7.57
C ASN A 70 23.21 2.39 -7.26
N ALA A 71 22.50 1.60 -6.46
CA ALA A 71 22.81 0.20 -6.21
C ALA A 71 22.38 -0.76 -7.35
N GLY A 72 21.84 -0.23 -8.47
CA GLY A 72 21.47 -0.97 -9.65
C GLY A 72 20.10 -1.65 -9.59
N TYR A 73 19.25 -1.31 -8.61
CA TYR A 73 17.90 -1.88 -8.54
C TYR A 73 16.93 -1.19 -9.48
N ASN A 74 16.11 -2.00 -10.14
CA ASN A 74 14.97 -1.49 -10.89
C ASN A 74 13.86 -1.03 -9.92
N ILE A 75 13.71 0.28 -9.80
CA ILE A 75 12.79 0.92 -8.85
C ILE A 75 11.33 0.61 -9.18
N ASP A 76 10.98 0.50 -10.47
CA ASP A 76 9.61 0.20 -10.90
C ASP A 76 9.16 -1.17 -10.39
N ARG A 77 10.08 -2.16 -10.42
CA ARG A 77 9.82 -3.48 -9.85
C ARG A 77 9.67 -3.44 -8.33
N LEU A 78 10.46 -2.62 -7.64
CA LEU A 78 10.33 -2.46 -6.17
C LEU A 78 8.99 -1.85 -5.79
N TYR A 79 8.52 -0.84 -6.53
CA TYR A 79 7.17 -0.29 -6.36
C TYR A 79 6.10 -1.34 -6.63
N LEU A 80 6.20 -2.05 -7.75
CA LEU A 80 5.22 -3.05 -8.12
C LEU A 80 5.11 -4.12 -7.03
N TYR A 81 6.22 -4.70 -6.56
CA TYR A 81 6.19 -5.71 -5.49
C TYR A 81 5.63 -5.18 -4.18
N ALA A 82 5.99 -3.96 -3.80
CA ALA A 82 5.55 -3.37 -2.54
C ALA A 82 4.03 -3.07 -2.56
N LEU A 83 3.53 -2.49 -3.65
CA LEU A 83 2.13 -2.14 -3.81
C LEU A 83 1.26 -3.39 -4.01
N THR A 84 1.73 -4.43 -4.71
CA THR A 84 0.98 -5.69 -4.79
C THR A 84 0.89 -6.37 -3.43
N CYS A 85 1.97 -6.34 -2.64
CA CYS A 85 1.95 -6.90 -1.28
C CYS A 85 0.97 -6.14 -0.38
N ASP A 86 0.95 -4.81 -0.43
CA ASP A 86 -0.02 -4.01 0.32
C ASP A 86 -1.48 -4.24 -0.15
N ALA A 87 -1.71 -4.41 -1.45
CA ALA A 87 -3.04 -4.72 -1.98
C ALA A 87 -3.55 -6.08 -1.46
N LEU A 88 -2.69 -7.10 -1.43
CA LEU A 88 -3.01 -8.41 -0.88
C LEU A 88 -3.29 -8.33 0.63
N ALA A 89 -2.43 -7.64 1.38
CA ALA A 89 -2.62 -7.44 2.82
C ALA A 89 -3.95 -6.74 3.13
N TYR A 90 -4.33 -5.77 2.30
CA TYR A 90 -5.60 -5.07 2.41
C TYR A 90 -6.80 -5.98 2.12
N GLY A 91 -6.71 -6.84 1.10
CA GLY A 91 -7.73 -7.85 0.83
C GLY A 91 -7.95 -8.81 2.00
N ILE A 92 -6.86 -9.28 2.62
CA ILE A 92 -6.91 -10.11 3.84
C ILE A 92 -7.60 -9.33 4.98
N LEU A 93 -7.19 -8.09 5.21
CA LEU A 93 -7.78 -7.23 6.25
C LEU A 93 -9.28 -7.00 6.04
N LEU A 94 -9.71 -6.72 4.81
CA LEU A 94 -11.13 -6.57 4.48
C LEU A 94 -11.92 -7.86 4.71
N SER A 95 -11.33 -9.01 4.39
CA SER A 95 -11.96 -10.32 4.58
C SER A 95 -12.17 -10.61 6.06
N LEU A 96 -11.15 -10.31 6.89
CA LEU A 96 -11.24 -10.41 8.34
C LEU A 96 -12.28 -9.45 8.91
N LEU A 97 -12.32 -8.20 8.47
CA LEU A 97 -13.31 -7.21 8.94
C LEU A 97 -14.75 -7.63 8.60
N LYS A 98 -14.98 -8.16 7.40
CA LYS A 98 -16.30 -8.70 7.02
C LYS A 98 -16.69 -9.90 7.88
N LEU A 99 -15.74 -10.80 8.13
CA LEU A 99 -15.96 -11.96 8.98
C LEU A 99 -16.33 -11.50 10.39
N VAL A 100 -15.57 -10.59 11.00
CA VAL A 100 -15.86 -10.02 12.32
C VAL A 100 -17.25 -9.36 12.34
N LYS A 101 -17.59 -8.54 11.34
CA LYS A 101 -18.92 -7.90 11.26
C LYS A 101 -20.05 -8.94 11.20
N TYR A 102 -19.85 -10.03 10.46
CA TYR A 102 -20.81 -11.12 10.39
C TYR A 102 -21.00 -11.80 11.75
N TRP A 103 -19.92 -12.13 12.46
CA TRP A 103 -19.99 -12.70 13.80
C TRP A 103 -20.68 -11.79 14.81
N VAL A 104 -20.38 -10.49 14.78
CA VAL A 104 -21.02 -9.49 15.67
C VAL A 104 -22.51 -9.33 15.36
N SER A 105 -22.93 -9.48 14.10
CA SER A 105 -24.35 -9.38 13.73
C SER A 105 -25.19 -10.59 14.15
N ILE A 106 -24.57 -11.71 14.48
CA ILE A 106 -25.26 -12.95 14.89
C ILE A 106 -25.52 -12.98 16.40
N PHE A 107 -24.72 -12.26 17.18
CA PHE A 107 -24.87 -12.10 18.63
C PHE A 107 -25.68 -10.84 18.96
#